data_AF-A0A6J4HSR9-F1
#
_entry.id   AF-A0A6J4HSR9-F1
#
_cell.length_a   1.000
_cell.length_b   1.000
_cell.length_c   1.000
_cell.angle_alpha   90.00
_cell.angle_beta   90.00
_cell.angle_gamma   90.00
#
_symmetry.space_group_name_H-M   'P 1'
#
loop_
_entity.id
_entity.type
_entity.pdbx_description
1 polymer ?
#
loop_
_entity_poly.entity_id
_entity_poly.type
_entity_poly.pdbx_seq_one_letter_code
_entity_poly.pdbx_strand_id
1 'polypeptide(L)'
;MKIIKNLFLLLGLLAAGTACDDQFEDDLVRDNRPEVPVTFPGAMSVGFNPYYTASLKDTAEVTTGAAPTITIQMSIPENSGRSIQEISKIVVGGTAINAGTVSNPRIAAYAGPLPVVGTSATFTTPVRNFYLRAGRLSAADRQALGSVGYVERALMFLITLDDGSQIVPVQLRVRFTP
;
A
#
# COMPACT_ATOMS: atom_id res chain seq x y z
N MET A 1 -38.42 -54.12 19.40
CA MET A 1 -37.87 -53.25 18.33
C MET A 1 -37.79 -51.75 18.68
N LYS A 2 -38.51 -51.22 19.69
CA LYS A 2 -38.44 -49.78 20.04
C LYS A 2 -37.15 -49.38 20.78
N ILE A 3 -36.64 -50.27 21.64
CA ILE A 3 -35.42 -50.04 22.43
C ILE A 3 -34.15 -49.98 21.55
N ILE A 4 -34.07 -50.84 20.52
CA ILE A 4 -32.93 -50.87 19.59
C ILE A 4 -32.89 -49.59 18.72
N LYS A 5 -34.07 -49.08 18.30
CA LYS A 5 -34.15 -47.82 17.55
C LYS A 5 -33.75 -46.61 18.40
N ASN A 6 -34.11 -46.59 19.68
CA ASN A 6 -33.71 -45.52 20.60
C ASN A 6 -32.21 -45.58 20.95
N LEU A 7 -31.61 -46.78 20.99
CA LEU A 7 -30.18 -46.95 21.22
C LEU A 7 -29.34 -46.44 20.02
N PHE A 8 -29.78 -46.71 18.79
CA PHE A 8 -29.14 -46.15 17.59
C PHE A 8 -29.29 -44.63 17.49
N LEU A 9 -30.42 -44.08 17.94
CA LEU A 9 -30.63 -42.63 17.98
C LEU A 9 -29.72 -41.95 19.01
N LEU A 10 -29.50 -42.59 20.17
CA LEU A 10 -28.62 -42.08 21.23
C LEU A 10 -27.14 -42.15 20.81
N LEU A 11 -26.73 -43.20 20.10
CA LEU A 11 -25.38 -43.32 19.54
C LEU A 11 -25.12 -42.29 18.43
N GLY A 12 -26.13 -41.96 17.62
CA GLY A 12 -26.06 -40.91 16.61
C GLY A 12 -25.90 -39.50 17.20
N LEU A 13 -26.52 -39.22 18.37
CA LEU A 13 -26.36 -37.94 19.07
C LEU A 13 -24.97 -37.77 19.72
N LEU A 14 -24.37 -38.86 20.21
CA LEU A 14 -23.03 -38.82 20.82
C LEU A 14 -21.91 -38.65 19.78
N ALA A 15 -22.13 -39.07 18.53
CA ALA A 15 -21.19 -38.86 17.42
C ALA A 15 -21.25 -37.43 16.82
N ALA A 16 -22.26 -36.62 17.15
CA ALA A 16 -22.37 -35.23 16.72
C ALA A 16 -21.69 -34.23 17.68
N GLY A 17 -21.12 -34.72 18.79
CA GLY A 17 -20.50 -33.91 19.85
C GLY A 17 -19.02 -33.57 19.64
N THR A 18 -18.35 -34.12 18.63
CA THR A 18 -17.03 -33.62 18.18
C THR A 18 -17.24 -32.50 17.17
N ALA A 19 -18.00 -31.49 17.59
CA ALA A 19 -18.14 -30.25 16.86
C ALA A 19 -16.83 -29.47 17.01
N CYS A 20 -16.20 -29.20 15.87
CA CYS A 20 -15.18 -28.17 15.65
C CYS A 20 -14.17 -27.98 16.80
N ASP A 21 -13.05 -28.71 16.72
CA ASP A 21 -11.79 -27.98 16.91
C ASP A 21 -11.74 -26.99 15.74
N ASP A 22 -12.28 -25.78 15.95
CA ASP A 22 -12.04 -24.69 15.03
C ASP A 22 -10.53 -24.48 15.04
N GLN A 23 -9.86 -25.03 14.03
CA GLN A 23 -8.47 -24.76 13.73
C GLN A 23 -8.37 -23.28 13.31
N PHE A 24 -8.47 -22.37 14.27
CA PHE A 24 -8.11 -20.96 14.11
C PHE A 24 -6.58 -20.77 14.04
N GLU A 25 -5.83 -21.82 13.68
CA GLU A 25 -4.41 -21.72 13.29
C GLU A 25 -4.25 -21.49 11.79
N ASP A 26 -5.34 -21.44 11.02
CA ASP A 26 -5.28 -21.23 9.59
C ASP A 26 -4.94 -19.76 9.28
N ASP A 27 -4.14 -19.56 8.23
CA ASP A 27 -3.60 -18.30 7.65
C ASP A 27 -4.68 -17.19 7.39
N LEU A 28 -5.94 -17.48 7.69
CA LEU A 28 -7.15 -16.70 7.44
C LEU A 28 -7.35 -15.51 8.40
N VAL A 29 -6.69 -15.50 9.56
CA VAL A 29 -6.70 -14.37 10.52
C VAL A 29 -5.29 -13.83 10.72
N ARG A 30 -4.50 -13.72 9.65
CA ARG A 30 -3.26 -12.95 9.72
C ARG A 30 -3.56 -11.46 9.72
N ASP A 31 -2.89 -10.75 10.62
CA ASP A 31 -2.81 -9.29 10.54
C ASP A 31 -2.30 -8.94 9.13
N ASN A 32 -3.07 -8.09 8.45
CA ASN A 32 -2.75 -7.64 7.09
C ASN A 32 -1.67 -6.56 7.08
N ARG A 33 -1.16 -6.18 8.26
CA ARG A 33 -0.01 -5.29 8.40
C ARG A 33 1.28 -5.99 7.99
N PRO A 34 2.21 -5.27 7.36
CA PRO A 34 3.51 -5.83 7.06
C PRO A 34 4.23 -6.19 8.37
N GLU A 35 4.89 -7.35 8.37
CA GLU A 35 5.69 -7.84 9.51
C GLU A 35 6.80 -6.84 9.89
N VAL A 36 7.39 -6.20 8.89
CA VAL A 36 8.32 -5.08 9.06
C VAL A 36 7.57 -3.76 8.78
N PRO A 37 7.33 -2.91 9.78
CA PRO A 37 6.64 -1.66 9.56
C PRO A 37 7.53 -0.69 8.78
N VAL A 38 6.96 -0.06 7.76
CA VAL A 38 7.62 1.01 6.99
C VAL A 38 7.02 2.34 7.40
N THR A 39 7.87 3.28 7.75
CA THR A 39 7.52 4.67 8.05
C THR A 39 7.89 5.58 6.89
N PHE A 40 7.23 6.74 6.82
CA PHE A 40 7.46 7.73 5.79
C PHE A 40 7.85 9.08 6.41
N PRO A 41 9.13 9.27 6.78
CA PRO A 41 9.59 10.53 7.35
C PRO A 41 9.25 11.72 6.44
N GLY A 42 8.71 12.79 7.04
CA GLY A 42 8.30 13.99 6.31
C GLY A 42 6.91 13.91 5.67
N ALA A 43 6.24 12.75 5.68
CA ALA A 43 4.83 12.67 5.32
C ALA A 43 3.96 13.29 6.42
N MET A 44 2.90 13.97 6.02
CA MET A 44 1.83 14.38 6.92
C MET A 44 0.91 13.19 7.22
N SER A 45 0.47 13.07 8.46
CA SER A 45 -0.46 12.03 8.92
C SER A 45 -1.67 12.70 9.58
N VAL A 46 -2.75 12.86 8.81
CA VAL A 46 -4.07 13.21 9.33
C VAL A 46 -5.08 12.25 8.71
N GLY A 47 -5.52 11.26 9.48
CA GLY A 47 -6.39 10.18 9.01
C GLY A 47 -5.65 8.86 8.75
N PHE A 48 -6.13 8.08 7.77
CA PHE A 48 -5.66 6.70 7.54
C PHE A 48 -4.37 6.58 6.72
N ASN A 49 -4.19 7.40 5.67
CA ASN A 49 -3.09 7.25 4.73
C ASN A 49 -2.13 8.45 4.80
N PRO A 50 -0.81 8.25 5.00
CA PRO A 50 0.15 9.33 5.00
C PRO A 50 0.20 10.03 3.64
N TYR A 51 0.52 11.33 3.63
CA TYR A 51 0.54 12.12 2.40
C TYR A 51 1.65 13.16 2.34
N TYR A 52 2.03 13.50 1.11
CA TYR A 52 2.90 14.62 0.76
C TYR A 52 2.09 15.66 -0.02
N THR A 53 2.55 16.92 -0.03
CA THR A 53 1.91 18.01 -0.77
C THR A 53 2.73 18.42 -1.98
N ALA A 54 2.06 18.71 -3.09
CA ALA A 54 2.65 19.31 -4.29
C ALA A 54 1.72 20.41 -4.84
N SER A 55 2.26 21.40 -5.56
CA SER A 55 1.42 22.38 -6.24
C SER A 55 1.04 21.91 -7.65
N LEU A 56 -0.15 22.26 -8.11
CA LEU A 56 -0.57 22.06 -9.49
C LEU A 56 0.24 22.94 -10.46
N LYS A 57 0.77 24.07 -10.00
CA LYS A 57 1.67 24.93 -10.78
C LYS A 57 2.94 24.19 -11.20
N ASP A 58 3.40 23.28 -10.36
CA ASP A 58 4.60 22.46 -10.57
C ASP A 58 4.38 21.31 -11.57
N THR A 59 3.15 21.14 -12.08
CA THR A 59 2.84 20.18 -13.15
C THR A 59 3.09 20.75 -14.55
N ALA A 60 3.30 22.07 -14.66
CA ALA A 60 3.64 22.72 -15.92
C ALA A 60 5.00 22.23 -16.45
N GLU A 61 5.20 22.38 -17.76
CA GLU A 61 6.49 22.08 -18.37
C GLU A 61 7.53 23.10 -17.96
N VAL A 62 8.68 22.62 -17.49
CA VAL A 62 9.76 23.45 -16.99
C VAL A 62 10.72 23.69 -18.15
N THR A 63 10.72 24.92 -18.67
CA THR A 63 11.57 25.32 -19.80
C THR A 63 12.91 25.88 -19.36
N THR A 64 13.07 26.25 -18.08
CA THR A 64 14.33 26.74 -17.48
C THR A 64 14.43 26.29 -16.02
N GLY A 65 15.62 25.84 -15.59
CA GLY A 65 15.87 25.39 -14.22
C GLY A 65 15.54 23.92 -13.94
N ALA A 66 15.76 23.48 -12.70
CA ALA A 66 15.44 22.13 -12.26
C ALA A 66 13.93 21.97 -12.07
N ALA A 67 13.36 20.88 -12.59
CA ALA A 67 11.94 20.61 -12.41
C ALA A 67 11.61 20.34 -10.92
N PRO A 68 10.48 20.85 -10.40
CA PRO A 68 10.05 20.57 -9.04
C PRO A 68 9.82 19.07 -8.87
N THR A 69 10.22 18.54 -7.71
CA THR A 69 10.17 17.11 -7.41
C THR A 69 9.36 16.81 -6.15
N ILE A 70 8.84 15.60 -6.10
CA ILE A 70 8.30 14.95 -4.91
C ILE A 70 9.37 13.99 -4.42
N THR A 71 9.79 14.13 -3.16
CA THR A 71 10.76 13.23 -2.52
C THR A 71 10.06 12.48 -1.40
N ILE A 72 10.08 11.17 -1.50
CA ILE A 72 9.43 10.25 -0.57
C ILE A 72 10.53 9.45 0.11
N GLN A 73 10.64 9.62 1.41
CA GLN A 73 11.55 8.87 2.25
C GLN A 73 10.81 7.71 2.88
N MET A 74 11.46 6.56 2.92
CA MET A 74 10.99 5.33 3.55
C MET A 74 12.03 4.88 4.55
N SER A 75 11.59 4.42 5.71
CA SER A 75 12.47 3.87 6.72
C SER A 75 11.82 2.68 7.42
N ILE A 76 12.60 1.62 7.62
CA ILE A 76 12.26 0.51 8.52
C ILE A 76 13.07 0.65 9.82
N PRO A 77 12.52 0.23 10.98
CA PRO A 77 13.25 0.30 12.24
C PRO A 77 14.57 -0.50 12.20
N GLU A 78 15.64 0.06 12.75
CA GLU A 78 16.95 -0.62 12.81
C GLU A 78 16.89 -1.93 13.62
N ASN A 79 16.01 -1.98 14.62
CA ASN A 79 15.78 -3.16 15.46
C ASN A 79 14.88 -4.23 14.79
N SER A 80 14.45 -4.03 13.55
CA SER A 80 13.67 -5.04 12.80
C SER A 80 14.50 -6.27 12.39
N GLY A 81 15.84 -6.19 12.44
CA GLY A 81 16.72 -7.25 11.97
C GLY A 81 16.68 -7.47 10.46
N ARG A 82 16.17 -6.48 9.72
CA ARG A 82 16.03 -6.48 8.26
C ARG A 82 16.58 -5.20 7.67
N SER A 83 17.00 -5.27 6.41
CA SER A 83 17.37 -4.11 5.60
C SER A 83 16.59 -4.09 4.30
N ILE A 84 16.42 -2.90 3.73
CA ILE A 84 15.81 -2.71 2.41
C ILE A 84 16.87 -3.01 1.36
N GLN A 85 16.62 -4.03 0.54
CA GLN A 85 17.45 -4.36 -0.61
C GLN A 85 17.01 -3.56 -1.84
N GLU A 86 15.71 -3.37 -2.02
CA GLU A 86 15.19 -2.78 -3.25
C GLU A 86 13.77 -2.22 -3.08
N ILE A 87 13.50 -1.09 -3.72
CA ILE A 87 12.13 -0.71 -4.08
C ILE A 87 11.79 -1.41 -5.40
N SER A 88 11.27 -2.62 -5.32
CA SER A 88 11.05 -3.48 -6.49
C SER A 88 9.99 -2.97 -7.44
N LYS A 89 8.97 -2.28 -6.91
CA LYS A 89 7.94 -1.71 -7.75
C LYS A 89 7.31 -0.48 -7.11
N ILE A 90 7.00 0.49 -7.96
CA ILE A 90 6.22 1.66 -7.60
C ILE A 90 5.02 1.69 -8.52
N VAL A 91 3.81 1.83 -7.98
CA VAL A 91 2.59 2.05 -8.76
C VAL A 91 1.98 3.37 -8.32
N VAL A 92 1.51 4.14 -9.29
CA VAL A 92 0.86 5.43 -9.06
C VAL A 92 -0.47 5.47 -9.82
N GLY A 93 -1.46 6.23 -9.31
CA GLY A 93 -2.77 6.31 -9.93
C GLY A 93 -3.72 7.25 -9.19
N GLY A 94 -5.01 7.12 -9.53
CA GLY A 94 -6.09 7.67 -8.70
C GLY A 94 -6.13 7.02 -7.31
N THR A 95 -7.09 7.41 -6.48
CA THR A 95 -7.15 6.98 -5.06
C THR A 95 -7.45 5.49 -4.85
N ALA A 96 -7.87 4.77 -5.90
CA ALA A 96 -8.25 3.36 -5.85
C ALA A 96 -7.08 2.34 -5.84
N ILE A 97 -5.84 2.79 -6.05
CA ILE A 97 -4.65 1.91 -5.99
C ILE A 97 -4.57 1.22 -4.62
N ASN A 98 -4.31 -0.08 -4.58
CA ASN A 98 -4.27 -0.84 -3.32
C ASN A 98 -3.17 -1.91 -3.36
N ALA A 99 -3.00 -2.66 -2.26
CA ALA A 99 -1.96 -3.67 -2.14
C ALA A 99 -2.03 -4.73 -3.26
N GLY A 100 -3.23 -5.14 -3.67
CA GLY A 100 -3.43 -6.04 -4.81
C GLY A 100 -3.01 -5.44 -6.15
N THR A 101 -2.98 -4.11 -6.27
CA THR A 101 -2.53 -3.42 -7.49
C THR A 101 -1.02 -3.48 -7.64
N VAL A 102 -0.27 -3.31 -6.54
CA VAL A 102 1.20 -3.32 -6.60
C VAL A 102 1.74 -4.74 -6.81
N SER A 103 1.14 -5.74 -6.18
CA SER A 103 1.53 -7.15 -6.33
C SER A 103 1.13 -7.76 -7.68
N ASN A 104 0.22 -7.15 -8.44
CA ASN A 104 -0.18 -7.66 -9.75
C ASN A 104 0.90 -7.44 -10.81
N PRO A 105 1.51 -8.50 -11.39
CA PRO A 105 2.61 -8.37 -12.35
C PRO A 105 2.17 -7.73 -13.68
N ARG A 106 0.87 -7.69 -14.00
CA ARG A 106 0.32 -7.08 -15.21
C ARG A 106 0.22 -5.55 -15.12
N ILE A 107 0.26 -4.99 -13.92
CA ILE A 107 0.23 -3.54 -13.73
C ILE A 107 1.63 -2.99 -13.96
N ALA A 108 1.76 -2.10 -14.94
CA ALA A 108 3.02 -1.47 -15.27
C ALA A 108 3.56 -0.64 -14.09
N ALA A 109 4.84 -0.82 -13.78
CA ALA A 109 5.51 0.01 -12.80
C ALA A 109 5.60 1.47 -13.27
N TYR A 110 5.65 2.40 -12.32
CA TYR A 110 5.95 3.80 -12.55
C TYR A 110 7.43 4.01 -12.88
N ALA A 111 8.30 3.31 -12.15
CA ALA A 111 9.74 3.25 -12.34
C ALA A 111 10.21 1.80 -12.24
N GLY A 112 11.38 1.50 -12.80
CA GLY A 112 12.03 0.21 -12.62
C GLY A 112 12.44 -0.02 -11.16
N PRO A 113 12.92 -1.22 -10.83
CA PRO A 113 13.41 -1.52 -9.49
C PRO A 113 14.53 -0.55 -9.09
N LEU A 114 14.47 -0.02 -7.87
CA LEU A 114 15.48 0.90 -7.34
C LEU A 114 16.28 0.18 -6.26
N PRO A 115 17.55 -0.17 -6.52
CA PRO A 115 18.38 -0.82 -5.51
C PRO A 115 18.62 0.14 -4.33
N VAL A 116 18.58 -0.42 -3.14
CA VAL A 116 18.80 0.27 -1.86
C VAL A 116 19.76 -0.58 -1.04
N VAL A 117 20.54 0.06 -0.19
CA VAL A 117 21.35 -0.65 0.80
C VAL A 117 21.15 0.02 2.15
N GLY A 118 20.46 -0.66 3.06
CA GLY A 118 20.28 -0.22 4.45
C GLY A 118 18.82 -0.11 4.88
N THR A 119 18.57 0.56 5.99
CA THR A 119 17.24 0.67 6.62
C THR A 119 16.41 1.84 6.09
N SER A 120 16.94 2.60 5.13
CA SER A 120 16.29 3.80 4.57
C SER A 120 16.40 3.83 3.06
N ALA A 121 15.32 4.25 2.41
CA ALA A 121 15.23 4.38 0.96
C ALA A 121 14.63 5.74 0.60
N THR A 122 15.09 6.33 -0.51
CA THR A 122 14.54 7.58 -1.03
C THR A 122 14.10 7.40 -2.47
N PHE A 123 12.86 7.77 -2.74
CA PHE A 123 12.31 7.85 -4.08
C PHE A 123 12.03 9.32 -4.43
N THR A 124 12.64 9.80 -5.51
CA THR A 124 12.43 11.16 -6.00
C THR A 124 11.85 11.12 -7.39
N THR A 125 10.83 11.94 -7.65
CA THR A 125 10.23 12.03 -8.98
C THR A 125 9.77 13.44 -9.32
N PRO A 126 9.88 13.90 -10.59
CA PRO A 126 9.31 15.18 -10.98
C PRO A 126 7.79 15.21 -10.78
N VAL A 127 7.28 16.33 -10.25
CA VAL A 127 5.84 16.52 -9.98
C VAL A 127 5.00 16.29 -11.23
N ARG A 128 5.44 16.83 -12.38
CA ARG A 128 4.80 16.62 -13.69
C ARG A 128 4.70 15.15 -14.10
N ASN A 129 5.77 14.38 -13.93
CA ASN A 129 5.79 12.97 -14.33
C ASN A 129 4.84 12.14 -13.47
N PHE A 130 4.84 12.40 -12.16
CA PHE A 130 3.90 11.77 -11.24
C PHE A 130 2.46 12.11 -11.63
N TYR A 131 2.16 13.39 -11.86
CA TYR A 131 0.84 13.87 -12.24
C TYR A 131 0.32 13.22 -13.54
N LEU A 132 1.15 13.16 -14.57
CA LEU A 132 0.79 12.56 -15.85
C LEU A 132 0.51 11.06 -15.74
N ARG A 133 1.29 10.33 -14.93
CA ARG A 133 1.05 8.89 -14.74
C ARG A 133 -0.11 8.60 -13.81
N ALA A 134 -0.24 9.35 -12.72
CA ALA A 134 -1.31 9.17 -11.76
C ALA A 134 -2.70 9.48 -12.34
N GLY A 135 -2.74 10.15 -13.50
CA GLY A 135 -3.94 10.50 -14.23
C GLY A 135 -4.28 11.96 -14.03
N ARG A 136 -4.47 12.67 -15.15
CA ARG A 136 -4.85 14.09 -15.18
C ARG A 136 -6.15 14.32 -14.41
N LEU A 137 -6.35 15.56 -13.94
CA LEU A 137 -7.57 15.93 -13.21
C LEU A 137 -8.82 15.81 -14.08
N SER A 138 -9.77 15.00 -13.60
CA SER A 138 -11.13 14.90 -14.11
C SER A 138 -11.97 16.15 -13.79
N ALA A 139 -13.19 16.23 -14.31
CA ALA A 139 -14.12 17.30 -13.93
C ALA A 139 -14.44 17.29 -12.42
N ALA A 140 -14.62 16.10 -11.84
CA ALA A 140 -14.86 15.93 -10.41
C ALA A 140 -13.66 16.39 -9.56
N ASP A 141 -12.43 16.09 -9.99
CA ASP A 141 -11.22 16.59 -9.34
C ASP A 141 -11.20 18.12 -9.31
N ARG A 142 -11.50 18.77 -10.43
CA ARG A 142 -11.51 20.24 -10.51
C ARG A 142 -12.58 20.86 -9.60
N GLN A 143 -13.73 20.21 -9.47
CA GLN A 143 -14.75 20.61 -8.51
C GLN A 143 -14.25 20.47 -7.07
N ALA A 144 -13.58 19.37 -6.74
CA ALA A 144 -13.02 19.13 -5.41
C ALA A 144 -11.93 20.15 -5.04
N LEU A 145 -11.12 20.62 -6.00
CA LEU A 145 -10.18 21.72 -5.75
C LEU A 145 -10.90 23.00 -5.27
N GLY A 146 -12.07 23.31 -5.83
CA GLY A 146 -12.83 24.50 -5.46
C GLY A 146 -13.54 24.41 -4.11
N SER A 147 -13.87 23.20 -3.64
CA SER A 147 -14.60 22.98 -2.39
C SER A 147 -13.72 22.53 -1.22
N VAL A 148 -12.77 21.63 -1.46
CA VAL A 148 -11.90 21.00 -0.46
C VAL A 148 -10.49 21.61 -0.47
N GLY A 149 -10.09 22.27 -1.56
CA GLY A 149 -8.80 22.94 -1.68
C GLY A 149 -7.65 22.03 -2.12
N TYR A 150 -7.89 20.73 -2.32
CA TYR A 150 -6.90 19.79 -2.82
C TYR A 150 -7.54 18.61 -3.54
N VAL A 151 -6.73 17.90 -4.34
CA VAL A 151 -7.06 16.61 -4.93
C VAL A 151 -5.97 15.60 -4.65
N GLU A 152 -6.34 14.34 -4.53
CA GLU A 152 -5.40 13.28 -4.13
C GLU A 152 -5.09 12.34 -5.28
N ARG A 153 -3.85 11.89 -5.30
CA ARG A 153 -3.38 10.78 -6.12
C ARG A 153 -2.64 9.80 -5.23
N ALA A 154 -2.84 8.52 -5.47
CA ALA A 154 -2.25 7.48 -4.63
C ALA A 154 -0.98 6.93 -5.27
N LEU A 155 -0.12 6.41 -4.40
CA LEU A 155 0.98 5.56 -4.79
C LEU A 155 1.21 4.44 -3.77
N MET A 156 1.76 3.34 -4.25
CA MET A 156 2.13 2.19 -3.45
C MET A 156 3.46 1.62 -3.89
N PHE A 157 4.14 1.00 -2.93
CA PHE A 157 5.46 0.42 -3.08
C PHE A 157 5.39 -1.09 -2.84
N LEU A 158 6.17 -1.84 -3.59
CA LEU A 158 6.59 -3.19 -3.26
C LEU A 158 8.07 -3.11 -2.95
N ILE A 159 8.44 -3.54 -1.75
CA ILE A 159 9.80 -3.45 -1.24
C ILE A 159 10.30 -4.87 -1.03
N THR A 160 11.50 -5.16 -1.54
CA THR A 160 12.21 -6.41 -1.26
C THR A 160 13.23 -6.15 -0.15
N LEU A 161 13.20 -7.00 0.87
CA LEU A 161 14.14 -6.99 1.99
C LEU A 161 15.38 -7.83 1.66
N ASP A 162 16.41 -7.73 2.49
CA ASP A 162 17.67 -8.47 2.35
C ASP A 162 17.57 -9.99 2.38
N ASP A 163 16.51 -10.54 2.98
CA ASP A 163 16.20 -11.97 2.97
C ASP A 163 15.41 -12.42 1.71
N GLY A 164 15.15 -11.50 0.78
CA GLY A 164 14.36 -11.73 -0.43
C GLY A 164 12.84 -11.72 -0.21
N SER A 165 12.36 -11.53 1.02
CA SER A 165 10.94 -11.35 1.30
C SER A 165 10.45 -10.01 0.76
N GLN A 166 9.14 -9.93 0.48
CA GLN A 166 8.50 -8.73 -0.04
C GLN A 166 7.48 -8.17 0.94
N ILE A 167 7.51 -6.86 1.13
CA ILE A 167 6.54 -6.13 1.93
C ILE A 167 5.85 -5.06 1.09
N VAL A 168 4.58 -4.84 1.40
CA VAL A 168 3.76 -3.77 0.82
C VAL A 168 3.39 -2.79 1.93
N PRO A 169 4.02 -1.60 1.97
CA PRO A 169 3.68 -0.57 2.93
C PRO A 169 2.25 -0.05 2.77
N VAL A 170 1.80 0.72 3.77
CA VAL A 170 0.53 1.45 3.66
C VAL A 170 0.52 2.39 2.45
N GLN A 171 -0.67 2.60 1.86
CA GLN A 171 -0.84 3.48 0.72
C GLN A 171 -0.42 4.91 1.08
N LEU A 172 0.40 5.52 0.23
CA LEU A 172 0.73 6.94 0.30
C LEU A 172 -0.15 7.76 -0.63
N ARG A 173 -0.34 9.04 -0.30
CA ARG A 173 -1.01 10.01 -1.15
C ARG A 173 -0.13 11.20 -1.47
N VAL A 174 -0.36 11.79 -2.63
CA VAL A 174 0.12 13.13 -2.99
C VAL A 174 -1.10 14.03 -3.11
N ARG A 175 -1.16 15.06 -2.26
CA ARG A 175 -2.16 16.12 -2.30
C ARG A 175 -1.68 17.23 -3.23
N PHE A 176 -2.38 17.40 -4.33
CA PHE A 176 -2.20 18.50 -5.24
C PHE A 176 -3.05 19.68 -4.79
N THR A 177 -2.41 20.83 -4.60
CA THR A 177 -3.03 22.10 -4.21
C THR A 177 -2.90 23.13 -5.34
N PRO A 178 -3.79 24.13 -5.44
CA PRO A 178 -3.74 25.15 -6.48
C PRO A 178 -2.42 25.93 -6.59
#